data_AF-A0A3B9NLF6-F1
#
_entry.id   AF-A0A3B9NLF6-F1
#
_cell.length_a   1.000
_cell.length_b   1.000
_cell.length_c   1.000
_cell.angle_alpha   90.00
_cell.angle_beta   90.00
_cell.angle_gamma   90.00
#
_symmetry.space_group_name_H-M   'P 1'
#
loop_
_entity.id
_entity.type
_entity.pdbx_description
1 polymer ?
#
loop_
_entity_poly.entity_id
_entity_poly.type
_entity_poly.pdbx_seq_one_letter_code
_entity_poly.pdbx_strand_id
1 'polypeptide(L)'
;MKGSVKFGLILLTVVLVLIALIDATSKKPIIWDRTFDAKDKNPFGAYVLRQELKHIIDQKNTTIERPLYEYLDSTKKTDANLFFYTSYFSLGEAAEDKLLDYVNRGGKAMIVAEDIDNYLLDSLGLEADNFYGFKKGVNIKSQLRVRLMNDNNKIHYSKSDLGEVFKKLPKNA
;
A
#
# COMPACT_ATOMS: atom_id res chain seq x y z
N MET A 1 36.33 -50.22 -17.98
CA MET A 1 35.00 -49.77 -17.54
C MET A 1 34.91 -49.27 -16.08
N LYS A 2 35.83 -49.60 -15.15
CA LYS A 2 35.77 -49.11 -13.75
C LYS A 2 36.25 -47.66 -13.53
N GLY A 3 37.07 -47.10 -14.42
CA GLY A 3 37.61 -45.74 -14.31
C GLY A 3 36.62 -44.63 -14.68
N SER A 4 35.76 -44.86 -15.67
CA SER A 4 34.74 -43.90 -16.12
C SER A 4 33.64 -43.68 -15.09
N VAL A 5 33.25 -44.73 -14.36
CA VAL A 5 32.25 -44.64 -13.29
C VAL A 5 32.76 -43.81 -12.10
N LYS A 6 34.02 -44.00 -11.71
CA LYS A 6 34.65 -43.19 -10.65
C LYS A 6 34.75 -41.72 -11.05
N PHE A 7 35.11 -41.45 -12.30
CA PHE A 7 35.15 -40.08 -12.83
C PHE A 7 33.76 -39.42 -12.83
N GLY A 8 32.73 -40.15 -13.28
CA GLY A 8 31.35 -39.68 -13.26
C GLY A 8 30.84 -39.36 -11.85
N LEU A 9 31.18 -40.21 -10.86
CA LEU A 9 30.84 -39.98 -9.45
C LEU A 9 31.53 -38.74 -8.89
N ILE A 10 32.82 -38.56 -9.16
CA ILE A 10 33.57 -37.37 -8.73
C ILE A 10 32.97 -36.11 -9.36
N LEU A 11 32.69 -36.13 -10.67
CA LEU A 11 32.07 -35.01 -11.37
C LEU A 11 30.70 -34.66 -10.78
N LEU A 12 29.85 -35.66 -10.52
CA LEU A 12 28.55 -35.48 -9.90
C LEU A 12 28.67 -34.83 -8.52
N THR A 13 29.59 -35.33 -7.68
CA THR A 13 29.83 -34.75 -6.36
C THR A 13 30.29 -33.30 -6.45
N VAL A 14 31.21 -32.97 -7.37
CA VAL A 14 31.66 -31.59 -7.59
C VAL A 14 30.51 -30.68 -8.01
N VAL A 15 29.66 -31.13 -8.94
CA VAL A 15 28.49 -30.36 -9.39
C VAL A 15 27.50 -30.13 -8.24
N LEU A 16 27.21 -31.16 -7.43
CA LEU A 16 26.31 -31.03 -6.28
C LEU A 16 26.86 -30.06 -5.23
N VAL A 17 28.16 -30.12 -4.94
CA VAL A 17 28.82 -29.18 -4.02
C VAL A 17 28.75 -27.74 -4.55
N LEU A 18 28.97 -27.54 -5.85
CA LEU A 18 28.86 -26.22 -6.48
C LEU A 18 27.42 -25.66 -6.40
N ILE A 19 26.41 -26.49 -6.69
CA ILE A 19 25.00 -26.08 -6.58
C ILE A 19 24.68 -25.69 -5.13
N ALA A 20 25.10 -26.48 -4.14
CA ALA A 20 24.86 -26.20 -2.73
C ALA A 20 25.51 -24.88 -2.28
N LEU A 21 26.72 -24.58 -2.76
CA LEU A 21 27.40 -23.30 -2.49
C LEU A 21 26.68 -22.11 -3.12
N ILE A 22 26.20 -22.25 -4.37
CA ILE A 22 25.43 -21.20 -5.05
C ILE A 22 24.12 -20.94 -4.31
N ASP A 23 23.38 -21.98 -3.93
CA ASP A 23 22.10 -21.84 -3.23
C ASP A 23 22.28 -21.20 -1.84
N ALA A 24 23.29 -21.66 -1.08
CA ALA A 24 23.60 -21.12 0.25
C ALA A 24 24.01 -19.64 0.24
N THR A 25 24.61 -19.16 -0.86
CA THR A 25 25.04 -17.76 -1.03
C THR A 25 24.01 -16.90 -1.77
N SER A 26 23.00 -17.53 -2.36
CA SER A 26 21.94 -16.84 -3.09
C SER A 26 21.02 -16.10 -2.11
N LYS A 27 20.77 -14.82 -2.41
CA LYS A 27 19.77 -14.05 -1.67
C LYS A 27 18.38 -14.58 -2.02
N LYS A 28 17.55 -14.80 -1.00
CA LYS A 28 16.13 -15.10 -1.22
C LYS A 28 15.51 -14.02 -2.11
N PRO A 29 14.72 -14.40 -3.14
CA PRO A 29 14.07 -13.42 -3.99
C PRO A 29 13.17 -12.51 -3.15
N ILE A 30 13.17 -11.23 -3.48
CA ILE A 30 12.24 -10.28 -2.87
C ILE A 30 10.85 -10.60 -3.41
N ILE A 31 9.93 -10.95 -2.52
CA ILE A 31 8.52 -11.09 -2.85
C ILE A 31 7.94 -9.68 -2.97
N TRP A 32 7.34 -9.35 -4.11
CA TRP A 32 6.76 -8.04 -4.40
C TRP A 32 5.23 -8.06 -4.33
N ASP A 33 4.68 -9.03 -3.61
CA ASP A 33 3.24 -9.16 -3.43
C ASP A 33 2.70 -7.96 -2.68
N ARG A 34 1.62 -7.38 -3.21
CA ARG A 34 0.96 -6.20 -2.67
C ARG A 34 0.04 -6.59 -1.52
N THR A 35 0.58 -6.63 -0.30
CA THR A 35 -0.18 -7.15 0.86
C THR A 35 -0.73 -6.07 1.79
N PHE A 36 -0.05 -4.93 1.94
CA PHE A 36 -0.46 -3.82 2.83
C PHE A 36 -0.65 -4.21 4.32
N ASP A 37 -0.27 -5.43 4.71
CA ASP A 37 -0.43 -5.93 6.08
C ASP A 37 0.69 -5.42 7.00
N ALA A 38 0.33 -5.03 8.23
CA ALA A 38 1.26 -4.53 9.24
C ALA A 38 2.28 -5.58 9.73
N LYS A 39 2.07 -6.87 9.44
CA LYS A 39 2.98 -7.97 9.79
C LYS A 39 3.96 -8.29 8.68
N ASP A 40 3.69 -7.84 7.46
CA ASP A 40 4.45 -8.21 6.28
C ASP A 40 5.65 -7.29 6.04
N LYS A 41 6.82 -7.91 5.85
CA LYS A 41 8.10 -7.23 5.63
C LYS A 41 8.49 -7.10 4.16
N ASN A 42 7.59 -7.47 3.25
CA ASN A 42 7.79 -7.26 1.83
C ASN A 42 7.70 -5.75 1.50
N PRO A 43 8.16 -5.30 0.32
CA PRO A 43 8.20 -3.87 -0.03
C PRO A 43 6.85 -3.13 0.00
N PHE A 44 5.73 -3.85 -0.18
CA PHE A 44 4.37 -3.31 -0.12
C PHE A 44 3.65 -3.59 1.21
N GLY A 45 4.30 -4.32 2.13
CA GLY A 45 3.79 -4.53 3.48
C GLY A 45 3.90 -3.26 4.33
N ALA A 46 3.04 -3.14 5.34
CA ALA A 46 2.97 -1.99 6.22
C ALA A 46 3.80 -2.14 7.50
N TYR A 47 4.73 -3.11 7.58
CA TYR A 47 5.52 -3.38 8.78
C TYR A 47 6.33 -2.16 9.24
N VAL A 48 7.07 -1.53 8.33
CA VAL A 48 7.88 -0.35 8.66
C VAL A 48 6.96 0.81 9.05
N LEU A 49 5.89 1.06 8.28
CA LEU A 49 4.89 2.09 8.61
C LEU A 49 4.37 1.89 10.04
N ARG A 50 4.00 0.67 10.42
CA ARG A 50 3.48 0.36 11.77
C ARG A 50 4.51 0.63 12.88
N GLN A 51 5.78 0.38 12.63
CA GLN A 51 6.86 0.65 13.59
C GLN A 51 7.12 2.15 13.73
N GLU A 52 7.21 2.86 12.61
CA GLU A 52 7.48 4.29 12.57
C GLU A 52 6.31 5.13 13.06
N LEU A 53 5.08 4.66 12.89
CA LEU A 53 3.88 5.37 13.34
C LEU A 53 3.91 5.66 14.84
N LYS A 54 4.53 4.79 15.65
CA LYS A 54 4.72 5.01 17.10
C LYS A 54 5.67 6.17 17.44
N HIS A 55 6.53 6.55 16.50
CA HIS A 55 7.49 7.63 16.65
C HIS A 55 7.00 8.92 15.98
N ILE A 56 6.16 8.82 14.96
CA ILE A 56 5.63 9.96 14.18
C ILE A 56 4.40 10.58 14.85
N ILE A 57 3.47 9.76 15.33
CA ILE A 57 2.27 10.23 16.03
C ILE A 57 2.33 9.83 17.50
N ASP A 58 1.78 10.70 18.36
CA ASP A 58 1.78 10.55 19.81
C ASP A 58 1.35 9.15 20.26
N GLN A 59 1.81 8.71 21.44
CA GLN A 59 1.93 7.30 21.84
C GLN A 59 0.61 6.49 21.90
N LYS A 60 -0.53 7.10 21.64
CA LYS A 60 -1.86 6.47 21.66
C LYS A 60 -2.32 6.05 20.26
N ASN A 61 -1.54 5.21 19.58
CA ASN A 61 -2.04 4.47 18.42
C ASN A 61 -2.47 3.06 18.83
N THR A 62 -3.67 2.66 18.41
CA THR A 62 -4.21 1.32 18.69
C THR A 62 -4.72 0.68 17.40
N THR A 63 -4.62 -0.63 17.31
CA THR A 63 -5.29 -1.37 16.23
C THR A 63 -6.72 -1.65 16.66
N ILE A 64 -7.67 -1.43 15.75
CA ILE A 64 -9.03 -1.90 15.91
C ILE A 64 -9.05 -3.36 15.44
N GLU A 65 -9.11 -4.30 16.39
CA GLU A 65 -9.10 -5.76 16.13
C GLU A 65 -10.50 -6.36 15.95
N ARG A 66 -11.48 -5.53 15.59
CA ARG A 66 -12.88 -5.93 15.37
C ARG A 66 -13.41 -5.31 14.08
N PRO A 67 -14.52 -5.83 13.51
CA PRO A 67 -15.13 -5.24 12.33
C PRO A 67 -15.39 -3.74 12.48
N LEU A 68 -15.10 -2.96 11.45
CA LEU A 68 -15.20 -1.50 11.49
C LEU A 68 -16.62 -1.04 11.86
N TYR A 69 -17.65 -1.70 11.32
CA TYR A 69 -19.05 -1.42 11.65
C TYR A 69 -19.30 -1.50 13.17
N GLU A 70 -18.90 -2.59 13.82
CA GLU A 70 -19.08 -2.75 15.28
C GLU A 70 -18.32 -1.69 16.08
N TYR A 71 -17.13 -1.32 15.59
CA TYR A 71 -16.37 -0.25 16.21
C TYR A 71 -17.11 1.09 16.14
N LEU A 72 -17.58 1.46 14.95
CA LEU A 72 -18.25 2.74 14.72
C LEU A 72 -19.63 2.79 15.38
N ASP A 73 -20.36 1.68 15.40
CA ASP A 73 -21.69 1.59 16.02
C ASP A 73 -21.62 1.72 17.54
N SER A 74 -20.59 1.14 18.17
CA SER A 74 -20.39 1.26 19.62
C SER A 74 -19.76 2.59 20.06
N THR A 75 -19.11 3.33 19.16
CA THR A 75 -18.36 4.55 19.53
C THR A 75 -19.26 5.79 19.54
N LYS A 76 -19.50 6.32 20.74
CA LYS A 76 -20.26 7.58 20.92
C LYS A 76 -19.38 8.82 20.80
N LYS A 77 -18.08 8.69 21.04
CA LYS A 77 -17.10 9.78 20.98
C LYS A 77 -16.35 9.79 19.65
N THR A 78 -15.91 10.97 19.25
CA THR A 78 -15.12 11.25 18.05
C THR A 78 -13.69 11.70 18.39
N ASP A 79 -13.16 11.19 19.51
CA ASP A 79 -11.83 11.54 20.04
C ASP A 79 -10.67 10.77 19.40
N ALA A 80 -10.96 9.77 18.58
CA ALA A 80 -9.96 9.03 17.81
C ALA A 80 -9.83 9.60 16.38
N ASN A 81 -8.62 9.49 15.80
CA ASN A 81 -8.43 9.68 14.37
C ASN A 81 -8.32 8.29 13.75
N LEU A 82 -9.17 8.00 12.77
CA LEU A 82 -9.16 6.74 12.05
C LEU A 82 -8.14 6.82 10.90
N PHE A 83 -7.29 5.81 10.80
CA PHE A 83 -6.29 5.70 9.75
C PHE A 83 -6.44 4.36 9.04
N PHE A 84 -6.61 4.42 7.72
CA PHE A 84 -6.77 3.26 6.85
C PHE A 84 -5.63 3.23 5.84
N TYR A 85 -4.98 2.07 5.73
CA TYR A 85 -3.91 1.81 4.77
C TYR A 85 -4.18 0.45 4.10
N THR A 86 -4.55 0.47 2.82
CA THR A 86 -4.99 -0.73 2.10
C THR A 86 -4.71 -0.58 0.60
N SER A 87 -4.75 -1.68 -0.17
CA SER A 87 -4.76 -1.58 -1.63
C SER A 87 -6.11 -1.07 -2.14
N TYR A 88 -7.20 -1.70 -1.71
CA TYR A 88 -8.56 -1.32 -2.08
C TYR A 88 -9.34 -0.94 -0.83
N PHE A 89 -9.87 0.28 -0.80
CA PHE A 89 -10.74 0.76 0.26
C PHE A 89 -12.19 0.63 -0.17
N SER A 90 -12.85 -0.40 0.34
CA SER A 90 -14.29 -0.58 0.17
C SER A 90 -14.92 -1.02 1.47
N LEU A 91 -16.01 -0.36 1.80
CA LEU A 91 -16.84 -0.66 2.96
C LEU A 91 -18.20 -1.12 2.45
N GLY A 92 -18.81 -2.09 3.12
CA GLY A 92 -20.24 -2.34 2.87
C GLY A 92 -21.05 -1.09 3.26
N GLU A 93 -22.17 -0.84 2.59
CA GLU A 93 -23.02 0.36 2.76
C GLU A 93 -23.22 0.74 4.25
N ALA A 94 -23.55 -0.26 5.08
CA ALA A 94 -23.78 -0.03 6.51
C ALA A 94 -22.54 0.49 7.28
N ALA A 95 -21.33 0.06 6.92
CA ALA A 95 -20.10 0.51 7.56
C ALA A 95 -19.67 1.89 7.03
N GLU A 96 -19.94 2.18 5.77
CA GLU A 96 -19.72 3.50 5.18
C GLU A 96 -20.60 4.56 5.84
N ASP A 97 -21.91 4.32 5.95
CA ASP A 97 -22.84 5.25 6.59
C ASP A 97 -22.38 5.61 8.00
N LYS A 98 -21.88 4.62 8.75
CA LYS A 98 -21.34 4.82 10.10
C LYS A 98 -20.03 5.61 10.08
N LEU A 99 -19.19 5.44 9.06
CA LEU A 99 -17.95 6.20 8.93
C LEU A 99 -18.26 7.66 8.57
N LEU A 100 -19.20 7.89 7.65
CA LEU A 100 -19.67 9.23 7.30
C LEU A 100 -20.34 9.92 8.49
N ASP A 101 -21.18 9.22 9.27
CA ASP A 101 -21.74 9.75 10.52
C ASP A 101 -20.64 10.09 11.54
N TYR A 102 -19.63 9.23 11.70
CA TYR A 102 -18.50 9.49 12.59
C TYR A 102 -17.75 10.77 12.21
N VAL A 103 -17.47 10.98 10.92
CA VAL A 103 -16.84 12.20 10.41
C VAL A 103 -17.75 13.41 10.57
N ASN A 104 -19.06 13.27 10.28
CA ASN A 104 -20.06 14.32 10.44
C ASN A 104 -20.19 14.80 11.90
N ARG A 105 -20.01 13.90 12.87
CA ARG A 105 -19.94 14.21 14.30
C ARG A 105 -18.59 14.84 14.75
N GLY A 106 -17.72 15.19 13.80
CA GLY A 106 -16.43 15.85 14.04
C GLY A 106 -15.24 14.91 14.19
N GLY A 107 -15.42 13.61 13.98
CA GLY A 107 -14.31 12.65 13.89
C GLY A 107 -13.46 12.88 12.65
N LYS A 108 -12.25 12.33 12.64
CA LYS A 108 -11.34 12.43 11.50
C LYS A 108 -11.01 11.05 10.97
N ALA A 109 -11.03 10.91 9.65
CA ALA A 109 -10.61 9.73 8.94
C ALA A 109 -9.56 10.11 7.88
N MET A 110 -8.46 9.37 7.85
CA MET A 110 -7.45 9.44 6.80
C MET A 110 -7.44 8.09 6.07
N ILE A 111 -7.74 8.12 4.78
CA ILE A 111 -7.77 6.95 3.91
C ILE A 111 -6.58 7.06 2.95
N VAL A 112 -5.67 6.10 3.05
CA VAL A 112 -4.55 5.93 2.13
C VAL A 112 -4.76 4.60 1.42
N ALA A 113 -5.23 4.67 0.18
CA ALA A 113 -5.51 3.50 -0.64
C ALA A 113 -4.80 3.61 -1.99
N GLU A 114 -4.63 2.46 -2.68
CA GLU A 114 -4.50 2.51 -4.13
C GLU A 114 -5.89 2.89 -4.65
N ASP A 115 -6.83 1.95 -4.75
CA ASP A 115 -8.17 2.23 -5.25
C ASP A 115 -9.19 2.49 -4.11
N ILE A 116 -10.16 3.37 -4.33
CA ILE A 116 -11.33 3.60 -3.45
C ILE A 116 -12.60 3.21 -4.19
N ASP A 117 -13.57 2.58 -3.51
CA ASP A 117 -14.83 2.22 -4.15
C ASP A 117 -15.65 3.43 -4.60
N ASN A 118 -16.48 3.21 -5.63
CA ASN A 118 -17.29 4.28 -6.19
C ASN A 118 -18.40 4.75 -5.24
N TYR A 119 -18.85 3.89 -4.32
CA TYR A 119 -19.92 4.24 -3.40
C TYR A 119 -19.49 5.37 -2.46
N LEU A 120 -18.31 5.24 -1.84
CA LEU A 120 -17.75 6.31 -1.01
C LEU A 120 -17.45 7.56 -1.81
N LEU A 121 -16.89 7.40 -3.01
CA LEU A 121 -16.59 8.54 -3.88
C LEU A 121 -17.86 9.31 -4.25
N ASP A 122 -18.93 8.62 -4.63
CA ASP A 122 -20.23 9.20 -4.96
C ASP A 122 -20.83 9.93 -3.74
N SER A 123 -20.81 9.31 -2.56
CA SER A 123 -21.25 9.90 -1.28
C SER A 123 -20.50 11.19 -0.95
N LEU A 124 -19.21 11.26 -1.27
CA LEU A 124 -18.37 12.44 -1.07
C LEU A 124 -18.40 13.44 -2.25
N GLY A 125 -19.05 13.10 -3.36
CA GLY A 125 -19.07 13.89 -4.59
C GLY A 125 -17.70 14.00 -5.26
N LEU A 126 -16.85 12.98 -5.10
CA LEU A 126 -15.51 12.86 -5.64
C LEU A 126 -15.50 12.02 -6.92
N GLU A 127 -14.54 12.29 -7.79
CA GLU A 127 -14.24 11.44 -8.95
C GLU A 127 -12.74 11.10 -8.92
N ALA A 128 -12.43 9.81 -8.94
CA ALA A 128 -11.07 9.30 -9.05
C ALA A 128 -10.91 8.56 -10.39
N ASP A 129 -9.80 8.84 -11.09
CA ASP A 129 -9.43 8.13 -12.31
C ASP A 129 -8.19 7.27 -12.01
N ASN A 130 -8.31 5.96 -12.23
CA ASN A 130 -7.22 5.01 -11.98
C ASN A 130 -6.46 4.76 -13.27
N PHE A 131 -5.22 5.22 -13.27
CA PHE A 131 -4.27 5.07 -14.37
C PHE A 131 -3.61 3.68 -14.39
N TYR A 132 -4.02 2.77 -13.49
CA TYR A 132 -3.58 1.39 -13.48
C TYR A 132 -4.00 0.68 -14.77
N GLY A 133 -3.02 0.38 -15.64
CA GLY A 133 -3.27 -0.28 -16.92
C GLY A 133 -3.14 0.61 -18.16
N PHE A 134 -2.77 1.90 -18.02
CA PHE A 134 -2.18 2.64 -19.15
C PHE A 134 -0.81 2.04 -19.47
N LYS A 135 -0.85 0.97 -20.26
CA LYS A 135 0.31 0.27 -20.83
C LYS A 135 1.27 1.32 -21.39
N LYS A 136 2.56 1.18 -21.06
CA LYS A 136 3.74 1.72 -21.78
C LYS A 136 3.35 2.55 -23.01
N GLY A 137 3.32 3.88 -22.87
CA GLY A 137 3.06 4.76 -24.01
C GLY A 137 2.27 6.04 -23.70
N VAL A 138 1.53 6.09 -22.60
CA VAL A 138 0.91 7.36 -22.17
C VAL A 138 1.98 8.24 -21.54
N ASN A 139 2.27 9.37 -22.18
CA ASN A 139 3.21 10.36 -21.67
C ASN A 139 2.54 11.16 -20.54
N ILE A 140 2.36 10.53 -19.37
CA ILE A 140 1.76 11.12 -18.17
C ILE A 140 2.51 12.40 -17.76
N LYS A 141 3.82 12.48 -18.03
CA LYS A 141 4.64 13.69 -17.79
C LYS A 141 4.12 14.94 -18.50
N SER A 142 3.43 14.80 -19.64
CA SER A 142 2.89 15.95 -20.37
C SER A 142 1.59 16.51 -19.78
N GLN A 143 0.87 15.70 -18.99
CA GLN A 143 -0.45 16.06 -18.46
C GLN A 143 -0.43 16.38 -16.97
N LEU A 144 0.61 15.98 -16.25
CA LEU A 144 0.67 16.11 -14.79
C LEU A 144 1.61 17.25 -14.37
N ARG A 145 1.03 18.36 -13.88
CA ARG A 145 1.78 19.44 -13.22
C ARG A 145 1.57 19.35 -11.72
N VAL A 146 2.47 18.67 -11.01
CA VAL A 146 2.54 18.77 -9.55
C VAL A 146 3.28 20.05 -9.20
N ARG A 147 2.63 20.97 -8.48
CA ARG A 147 3.29 22.09 -7.80
C ARG A 147 3.18 21.84 -6.30
N LEU A 148 4.31 21.65 -5.62
CA LEU A 148 4.35 21.78 -4.17
C LEU A 148 4.14 23.26 -3.85
N MET A 149 3.19 23.55 -2.97
CA MET A 149 2.64 24.90 -2.75
C MET A 149 3.65 25.92 -2.19
N ASN A 150 4.89 25.52 -1.90
CA ASN A 150 5.84 26.38 -1.20
C ASN A 150 7.33 26.22 -1.58
N ASP A 151 7.68 25.60 -2.71
CA ASP A 151 9.08 25.60 -3.13
C ASP A 151 9.22 25.60 -4.65
N ASN A 152 10.05 26.51 -5.19
CA ASN A 152 10.30 26.67 -6.62
C ASN A 152 11.21 25.56 -7.20
N ASN A 153 11.55 24.56 -6.38
CA ASN A 153 12.41 23.45 -6.76
C ASN A 153 11.63 22.42 -7.59
N LYS A 154 12.02 22.26 -8.86
CA LYS A 154 11.52 21.19 -9.73
C LYS A 154 12.13 19.86 -9.30
N ILE A 155 11.34 19.00 -8.68
CA ILE A 155 11.75 17.61 -8.40
C ILE A 155 11.61 16.79 -9.68
N HIS A 156 12.70 16.16 -10.12
CA HIS A 156 12.69 15.22 -11.23
C HIS A 156 12.33 13.81 -10.73
N TYR A 157 11.09 13.37 -10.95
CA TYR A 157 10.72 11.98 -10.74
C TYR A 157 11.27 11.12 -11.88
N SER A 158 12.24 10.25 -11.58
CA SER A 158 12.83 9.34 -12.57
C SER A 158 11.92 8.15 -12.89
N LYS A 159 11.03 7.76 -11.96
CA LYS A 159 10.11 6.62 -12.08
C LYS A 159 8.84 6.80 -11.21
N SER A 160 8.06 7.84 -11.44
CA SER A 160 6.73 7.94 -10.83
C SER A 160 5.71 7.77 -11.93
N ASP A 161 5.13 6.58 -12.01
CA ASP A 161 3.86 6.36 -12.68
C ASP A 161 2.80 6.76 -11.65
N LEU A 162 2.35 8.00 -11.72
CA LEU A 162 1.25 8.47 -10.87
C LEU A 162 0.00 7.68 -11.29
N GLY A 163 -0.39 6.75 -10.43
CA GLY A 163 -1.45 5.78 -10.68
C GLY A 163 -2.84 6.34 -10.45
N GLU A 164 -3.01 7.36 -9.60
CA GLU A 164 -4.32 7.94 -9.30
C GLU A 164 -4.21 9.43 -9.03
N VAL A 165 -5.16 10.19 -9.58
CA VAL A 165 -5.31 11.62 -9.32
C VAL A 165 -6.80 11.92 -9.17
N PHE A 166 -7.18 12.59 -8.09
CA PHE A 166 -8.54 13.12 -7.96
C PHE A 166 -8.81 14.13 -9.08
N LYS A 167 -9.82 13.83 -9.91
CA LYS A 167 -10.18 14.67 -11.05
C LYS A 167 -10.97 15.90 -10.63
N LYS A 168 -11.71 15.77 -9.53
CA LYS A 168 -12.60 16.79 -8.99
C LYS A 168 -12.56 16.75 -7.48
N LEU A 169 -12.36 17.91 -6.89
CA LEU A 169 -12.44 18.12 -5.45
C LEU A 169 -13.76 18.86 -5.12
N PRO A 170 -14.29 18.71 -3.90
CA PRO A 170 -15.42 19.49 -3.43
C PRO A 170 -15.09 20.98 -3.52
N LYS A 171 -16.08 21.82 -3.84
CA LYS A 171 -15.89 23.28 -4.01
C LYS A 171 -15.32 24.00 -2.78
N ASN A 172 -15.34 23.34 -1.61
CA ASN A 172 -14.94 23.89 -0.33
C ASN A 172 -13.81 23.07 0.35
N ALA A 173 -13.08 22.24 -0.40
CA ALA A 173 -11.93 21.49 0.12
C ALA A 173 -10.68 22.36 0.33
#